data_AF-B4QCN0-F1
#
_entry.id   AF-B4QCN0-F1
#
_cell.length_a   1.000
_cell.length_b   1.000
_cell.length_c   1.000
_cell.angle_alpha   90.00
_cell.angle_beta   90.00
_cell.angle_gamma   90.00
#
_symmetry.space_group_name_H-M   'P 1'
#
loop_
_entity.id
_entity.type
_entity.pdbx_description
1 polymer ?
#
loop_
_entity_poly.entity_id
_entity_poly.type
_entity_poly.pdbx_seq_one_letter_code
_entity_poly.pdbx_strand_id
1 'polypeptide(L)'
;MPNVGGPRLPSRRLLVAVSKATLLYAAPIWSCVTTKKTYLDSARAVSRTMALRLIRAFRTISDDAERALSGILPIDLGIKGKYLASEGHTQLEIREWIRGVWQTRWEESHRGRWTYKLIPELTEWADCKHKTVDYHMTQFLTDHGCFRWYLFRFRHVDTAQCLYCTDADCTAPGSSRRGRNSWRWVTSQPERPGCRYDGGQNRLGRDSRDHRHHDEL
;
A
#
# COMPACT_ATOMS: atom_id res chain seq x y z
N MET A 1 -4.39 -0.83 -12.69
CA MET A 1 -5.65 -1.19 -12.00
C MET A 1 -5.95 -0.17 -10.91
N PRO A 2 -7.08 0.55 -10.98
CA PRO A 2 -7.42 1.62 -10.04
C PRO A 2 -7.76 1.06 -8.64
N ASN A 3 -7.59 1.90 -7.63
CA ASN A 3 -7.87 1.53 -6.23
C ASN A 3 -9.37 1.62 -5.91
N VAL A 4 -10.10 2.55 -6.55
CA VAL A 4 -11.55 2.73 -6.47
C VAL A 4 -12.16 2.48 -7.86
N GLY A 5 -13.38 1.94 -7.94
CA GLY A 5 -14.11 1.73 -9.20
C GLY A 5 -13.54 0.66 -10.15
N GLY A 6 -12.57 -0.14 -9.71
CA GLY A 6 -11.97 -1.22 -10.52
C GLY A 6 -12.52 -2.62 -10.23
N PRO A 7 -11.85 -3.67 -10.73
CA PRO A 7 -12.26 -5.07 -10.55
C PRO A 7 -12.52 -5.44 -9.08
N ARG A 8 -13.47 -6.36 -8.85
CA ARG A 8 -13.78 -6.91 -7.52
C ARG A 8 -12.63 -7.78 -7.02
N LEU A 9 -12.62 -8.04 -5.70
CA LEU A 9 -11.56 -8.82 -5.04
C LEU A 9 -11.31 -10.20 -5.67
N PRO A 10 -12.33 -10.99 -6.07
CA PRO A 10 -12.10 -12.29 -6.72
C PRO A 10 -11.30 -12.20 -8.02
N SER A 11 -11.63 -11.26 -8.91
CA SER A 11 -10.90 -11.05 -10.15
C SER A 11 -9.44 -10.62 -9.90
N ARG A 12 -9.20 -9.80 -8.87
CA ARG A 12 -7.84 -9.42 -8.46
C ARG A 12 -7.05 -10.61 -7.93
N ARG A 13 -7.67 -11.44 -7.09
CA ARG A 13 -7.07 -12.69 -6.57
C ARG A 13 -6.67 -13.62 -7.69
N LEU A 14 -7.52 -13.78 -8.71
CA LEU A 14 -7.19 -14.59 -9.88
C LEU A 14 -5.95 -14.06 -10.61
N LEU A 15 -5.88 -12.75 -10.88
CA LEU A 15 -4.73 -12.14 -11.55
C LEU A 15 -3.43 -12.32 -10.74
N VAL A 16 -3.51 -12.16 -9.42
CA VAL A 16 -2.39 -12.43 -8.52
C VAL A 16 -1.98 -13.90 -8.57
N ALA A 17 -2.93 -14.82 -8.52
CA ALA A 17 -2.66 -16.25 -8.53
C ALA A 17 -1.96 -16.68 -9.82
N VAL A 18 -2.44 -16.22 -10.98
CA VAL A 18 -1.81 -16.46 -12.29
C VAL A 18 -0.41 -15.88 -12.32
N SER A 19 -0.25 -14.62 -11.95
CA SER A 19 1.04 -13.93 -11.98
C SER A 19 2.06 -14.58 -11.03
N LYS A 20 1.63 -15.01 -9.84
CA LYS A 20 2.46 -15.77 -8.89
C LYS A 20 2.84 -17.15 -9.44
N ALA A 21 1.92 -17.86 -10.08
CA ALA A 21 2.20 -19.15 -10.71
C ALA A 21 3.22 -19.01 -11.84
N THR A 22 3.05 -18.02 -12.72
CA THR A 22 4.02 -17.69 -13.77
C THR A 22 5.39 -17.34 -13.18
N LEU A 23 5.42 -16.49 -12.16
CA LEU A 23 6.67 -16.07 -11.52
C LEU A 23 7.38 -17.23 -10.84
N LEU A 24 6.67 -18.26 -10.35
CA LEU A 24 7.25 -19.40 -9.63
C LEU A 24 7.38 -20.69 -10.45
N TYR A 25 6.95 -20.69 -11.72
CA TYR A 25 6.84 -21.91 -12.54
C TYR A 25 8.17 -22.68 -12.64
N ALA A 26 9.25 -21.98 -12.99
CA ALA A 26 10.58 -22.57 -13.13
C ALA A 26 11.51 -22.25 -11.95
N ALA A 27 10.95 -21.85 -10.79
CA ALA A 27 11.72 -21.37 -9.64
C ALA A 27 12.87 -22.30 -9.22
N PRO A 28 12.72 -23.65 -9.17
CA PRO A 28 13.84 -24.53 -8.82
C PRO A 28 15.07 -24.33 -9.71
N ILE A 29 14.86 -24.12 -11.02
CA ILE A 29 15.94 -24.02 -12.02
C ILE A 29 16.71 -22.71 -11.87
N TRP A 30 16.02 -21.57 -11.78
CA TRP A 30 16.67 -20.25 -11.72
C TRP A 30 16.88 -19.71 -10.31
N SER A 31 16.45 -20.43 -9.25
CA SER A 31 16.60 -20.01 -7.85
C SER A 31 18.04 -19.61 -7.50
N CYS A 32 19.03 -20.30 -8.06
CA CYS A 32 20.45 -20.00 -7.88
C CYS A 32 20.84 -18.58 -8.36
N VAL A 33 20.14 -18.02 -9.35
CA VAL A 33 20.39 -16.67 -9.88
C VAL A 33 19.94 -15.60 -8.87
N THR A 34 18.99 -15.91 -7.99
CA THR A 34 18.53 -14.98 -6.95
C THR A 34 19.48 -14.78 -5.78
N THR A 35 20.62 -15.49 -5.78
CA THR A 35 21.78 -15.15 -4.93
C THR A 35 22.23 -13.71 -5.17
N LYS A 36 22.09 -13.20 -6.40
CA LYS A 36 22.30 -11.81 -6.74
C LYS A 36 21.06 -10.99 -6.36
N LYS A 37 21.27 -10.02 -5.45
CA LYS A 37 20.22 -9.15 -4.91
C LYS A 37 19.38 -8.42 -5.97
N THR A 38 19.98 -8.00 -7.08
CA THR A 38 19.30 -7.25 -8.15
C THR A 38 18.16 -8.04 -8.80
N TYR A 39 18.36 -9.33 -9.09
CA TYR A 39 17.31 -10.18 -9.65
C TYR A 39 16.22 -10.47 -8.62
N LEU A 40 16.60 -10.69 -7.36
CA LEU A 40 15.63 -10.88 -6.28
C LEU A 40 14.77 -9.64 -6.05
N ASP A 41 15.38 -8.45 -6.11
CA ASP A 41 14.66 -7.19 -5.95
C ASP A 41 13.71 -6.91 -7.13
N SER A 42 14.08 -7.33 -8.34
CA SER A 42 13.18 -7.30 -9.51
C SER A 42 11.95 -8.19 -9.30
N ALA A 43 12.14 -9.42 -8.81
CA ALA A 43 11.03 -10.32 -8.47
C ALA A 43 10.16 -9.76 -7.32
N ARG A 44 10.79 -9.14 -6.31
CA ARG A 44 10.10 -8.46 -5.21
C ARG A 44 9.27 -7.27 -5.70
N ALA A 45 9.74 -6.51 -6.69
CA ALA A 45 8.99 -5.40 -7.27
C ALA A 45 7.71 -5.86 -7.98
N VAL A 46 7.76 -6.99 -8.71
CA VAL A 46 6.58 -7.61 -9.30
C VAL A 46 5.61 -8.08 -8.20
N SER A 47 6.12 -8.78 -7.19
CA SER A 47 5.32 -9.25 -6.05
C SER A 47 4.62 -8.12 -5.30
N ARG A 48 5.36 -7.05 -5.01
CA ARG A 48 4.83 -5.84 -4.40
C ARG A 48 3.73 -5.21 -5.24
N THR A 49 3.92 -5.12 -6.55
CA THR A 49 2.89 -4.59 -7.45
C THR A 49 1.61 -5.43 -7.38
N MET A 50 1.73 -6.76 -7.42
CA MET A 50 0.59 -7.68 -7.31
C MET A 50 -0.17 -7.49 -5.99
N ALA A 51 0.53 -7.47 -4.86
CA ALA A 51 -0.06 -7.30 -3.54
C ALA A 51 -0.72 -5.94 -3.35
N LEU A 52 -0.05 -4.84 -3.76
CA LEU A 52 -0.64 -3.50 -3.71
C LEU A 52 -1.94 -3.42 -4.52
N ARG A 53 -1.99 -4.06 -5.70
CA ARG A 53 -3.21 -4.10 -6.52
C ARG A 53 -4.28 -5.00 -5.90
N LEU A 54 -3.92 -6.08 -5.22
CA LEU A 54 -4.85 -6.96 -4.52
C LEU A 54 -5.60 -6.20 -3.42
N ILE A 55 -4.84 -5.52 -2.56
CA ILE A 55 -5.37 -4.81 -1.39
C ILE A 55 -5.81 -3.37 -1.71
N ARG A 56 -5.62 -2.89 -2.94
CA ARG A 56 -5.97 -1.52 -3.36
C ARG A 56 -5.22 -0.44 -2.55
N ALA A 57 -3.99 -0.75 -2.16
CA ALA A 57 -3.12 0.12 -1.37
C ALA A 57 -2.52 1.25 -2.21
N PHE A 58 -2.08 2.31 -1.53
CA PHE A 58 -1.14 3.27 -2.08
C PHE A 58 0.28 2.68 -2.15
N ARG A 59 1.05 3.14 -3.14
CA ARG A 59 2.44 2.68 -3.36
C ARG A 59 3.42 3.02 -2.23
N THR A 60 3.05 3.93 -1.34
CA THR A 60 3.85 4.42 -0.21
C THR A 60 3.68 3.61 1.06
N ILE A 61 2.72 2.67 1.12
CA ILE A 61 2.57 1.74 2.23
C ILE A 61 3.84 0.91 2.36
N SER A 62 4.32 0.65 3.58
CA SER A 62 5.52 -0.15 3.79
C SER A 62 5.37 -1.55 3.22
N ASP A 63 6.45 -2.09 2.69
CA ASP A 63 6.43 -3.44 2.12
C ASP A 63 5.98 -4.50 3.11
N ASP A 64 6.35 -4.39 4.37
CA ASP A 64 6.00 -5.37 5.39
C ASP A 64 4.51 -5.33 5.73
N ALA A 65 3.92 -4.13 5.82
CA ALA A 65 2.47 -3.99 6.00
C ALA A 65 1.69 -4.50 4.78
N GLU A 66 2.19 -4.28 3.57
CA GLU A 66 1.56 -4.76 2.34
C GLU A 66 1.57 -6.29 2.25
N ARG A 67 2.69 -6.94 2.57
CA ARG A 67 2.80 -8.41 2.61
C ARG A 67 1.89 -9.00 3.67
N ALA A 68 1.92 -8.43 4.88
CA ALA A 68 1.05 -8.81 5.98
C ALA A 68 -0.42 -8.74 5.56
N LEU A 69 -0.84 -7.58 5.07
CA LEU A 69 -2.23 -7.31 4.77
C LEU A 69 -2.75 -8.12 3.56
N SER A 70 -1.95 -8.22 2.51
CA SER A 70 -2.30 -8.99 1.31
C SER A 70 -2.39 -10.49 1.58
N GLY A 71 -1.64 -10.99 2.56
CA GLY A 71 -1.47 -12.42 2.79
C GLY A 71 -0.76 -13.13 1.64
N ILE A 72 -0.11 -12.39 0.75
CA ILE A 72 0.72 -12.99 -0.31
C ILE A 72 2.06 -13.35 0.31
N LEU A 73 2.39 -14.63 0.24
CA LEU A 73 3.70 -15.16 0.61
C LEU A 73 4.83 -14.31 -0.03
N PRO A 74 5.80 -13.80 0.75
CA PRO A 74 6.98 -13.14 0.22
C PRO A 74 7.68 -13.99 -0.83
N ILE A 75 8.04 -13.38 -1.96
CA ILE A 75 8.48 -14.13 -3.14
C ILE A 75 9.77 -14.92 -2.90
N ASP A 76 10.66 -14.40 -2.08
CA ASP A 76 11.91 -15.07 -1.69
C ASP A 76 11.65 -16.37 -0.91
N LEU A 77 10.65 -16.36 -0.02
CA LEU A 77 10.21 -17.57 0.67
C LEU A 77 9.51 -18.54 -0.29
N GLY A 78 8.75 -18.03 -1.25
CA GLY A 78 8.13 -18.83 -2.31
C GLY A 78 9.16 -19.55 -3.20
N ILE A 79 10.22 -18.86 -3.61
CA ILE A 79 11.32 -19.43 -4.40
C ILE A 79 12.04 -20.50 -3.58
N LYS A 80 12.41 -20.19 -2.33
CA LYS A 80 13.09 -21.16 -1.46
C LYS A 80 12.21 -22.39 -1.19
N GLY A 81 10.91 -22.21 -0.97
CA GLY A 81 9.97 -23.33 -0.81
C GLY A 81 9.88 -24.22 -2.05
N LYS A 82 9.92 -23.65 -3.26
CA LYS A 82 9.98 -24.44 -4.51
C LYS A 82 11.28 -25.21 -4.66
N TYR A 83 12.40 -24.62 -4.26
CA TYR A 83 13.70 -25.31 -4.22
C TYR A 83 13.69 -26.46 -3.19
N LEU A 84 13.19 -26.23 -1.97
CA LEU A 84 13.10 -27.30 -0.97
C LEU A 84 12.22 -28.46 -1.45
N ALA A 85 11.15 -28.18 -2.20
CA ALA A 85 10.32 -29.21 -2.82
C ALA A 85 11.10 -30.05 -3.86
N SER A 86 12.02 -29.45 -4.63
CA SER A 86 12.85 -30.21 -5.58
C SER A 86 13.92 -31.06 -4.89
N GLU A 87 14.34 -30.68 -3.69
CA GLU A 87 15.26 -31.47 -2.84
C GLU A 87 14.56 -32.61 -2.07
N GLY A 88 13.25 -32.76 -2.22
CA GLY A 88 12.48 -33.84 -1.61
C GLY A 88 11.82 -33.53 -0.26
N HIS A 89 11.86 -32.28 0.21
CA HIS A 89 11.12 -31.90 1.42
C HIS A 89 9.61 -32.03 1.23
N THR A 90 8.93 -32.46 2.30
CA THR A 90 7.47 -32.60 2.29
C THR A 90 6.78 -31.23 2.27
N GLN A 91 5.54 -31.21 1.78
CA GLN A 91 4.73 -29.98 1.77
C GLN A 91 4.46 -29.44 3.18
N LEU A 92 4.44 -30.31 4.20
CA LEU A 92 4.24 -29.92 5.59
C LEU A 92 5.46 -29.18 6.14
N GLU A 93 6.65 -29.76 5.99
CA GLU A 93 7.91 -29.15 6.43
C GLU A 93 8.13 -27.78 5.78
N ILE A 94 7.88 -27.68 4.47
CA ILE A 94 8.01 -26.41 3.74
C ILE A 94 7.02 -25.37 4.28
N ARG A 95 5.78 -25.78 4.57
CA ARG A 95 4.75 -24.87 5.09
C ARG A 95 5.10 -24.39 6.49
N GLU A 96 5.54 -25.27 7.38
CA GLU A 96 5.94 -24.92 8.75
C GLU A 96 7.15 -23.99 8.74
N TRP A 97 8.17 -24.31 7.94
CA TRP A 97 9.33 -23.45 7.77
C TRP A 97 8.95 -22.06 7.24
N ILE A 98 8.12 -21.98 6.20
CA ILE A 98 7.62 -20.72 5.65
C ILE A 98 6.89 -19.91 6.72
N ARG A 99 5.99 -20.57 7.47
CA ARG A 99 5.18 -19.92 8.51
C ARG A 99 6.06 -19.33 9.60
N GLY A 100 7.01 -20.11 10.12
CA GLY A 100 7.94 -19.66 11.15
C GLY A 100 8.77 -18.46 10.66
N VAL A 101 9.45 -18.60 9.52
CA VAL A 101 10.31 -17.53 8.99
C VAL A 101 9.51 -16.26 8.67
N TRP A 102 8.31 -16.38 8.12
CA TRP A 102 7.50 -15.22 7.80
C TRP A 102 6.99 -14.51 9.06
N GLN A 103 6.58 -15.26 10.08
CA GLN A 103 6.12 -14.72 11.36
C GLN A 103 7.27 -14.00 12.10
N THR A 104 8.44 -14.61 12.23
CA THR A 104 9.62 -13.97 12.85
C THR A 104 9.98 -12.65 12.16
N ARG A 105 10.01 -12.63 10.81
CA ARG A 105 10.28 -11.40 10.04
C ARG A 105 9.26 -10.29 10.33
N TRP A 106 8.02 -10.66 10.64
CA TRP A 106 6.97 -9.69 10.94
C TRP A 106 7.12 -9.09 12.33
N GLU A 107 7.43 -9.93 13.32
CA GLU A 107 7.67 -9.54 14.71
C GLU A 107 8.86 -8.58 14.83
N GLU A 108 9.95 -8.90 14.12
CA GLU A 108 11.20 -8.14 14.13
C GLU A 108 11.16 -6.86 13.28
N SER A 109 10.21 -6.72 12.35
CA SER A 109 10.16 -5.54 11.49
C SER A 109 9.77 -4.28 12.27
N HIS A 110 10.52 -3.20 12.04
CA HIS A 110 10.19 -1.85 12.52
C HIS A 110 9.19 -1.11 11.61
N ARG A 111 8.86 -1.65 10.43
CA ARG A 111 7.92 -1.03 9.48
C ARG A 111 6.55 -1.65 9.62
N GLY A 112 5.50 -0.85 9.39
CA GLY A 112 4.13 -1.37 9.46
C GLY A 112 3.65 -1.71 10.86
N ARG A 113 4.26 -1.15 11.92
CA ARG A 113 3.93 -1.45 13.32
C ARG A 113 2.47 -1.21 13.69
N TRP A 114 1.82 -0.25 13.02
CA TRP A 114 0.37 -0.06 13.15
C TRP A 114 -0.39 -1.33 12.73
N THR A 115 -0.10 -1.84 11.52
CA THR A 115 -0.70 -3.07 11.01
C THR A 115 -0.35 -4.26 11.90
N TYR A 116 0.88 -4.34 12.41
CA TYR A 116 1.29 -5.38 13.37
C TYR A 116 0.44 -5.38 14.63
N LYS A 117 0.15 -4.19 15.18
CA LYS A 117 -0.70 -4.04 16.36
C LYS A 117 -2.10 -4.61 16.15
N LEU A 118 -2.62 -4.54 14.93
CA LEU A 118 -3.94 -5.06 14.56
C LEU A 118 -3.90 -6.53 14.12
N ILE A 119 -2.82 -6.95 13.48
CA ILE A 119 -2.63 -8.27 12.87
C ILE A 119 -1.25 -8.81 13.29
N PRO A 120 -1.10 -9.30 14.54
CA PRO A 120 0.16 -9.86 15.00
C PRO A 120 0.44 -11.23 14.38
N GLU A 121 -0.58 -12.06 14.23
CA GLU A 121 -0.48 -13.42 13.67
C GLU A 121 -0.73 -13.42 12.15
N LEU A 122 0.35 -13.43 11.36
CA LEU A 122 0.23 -13.35 9.89
C LEU A 122 -0.36 -14.60 9.27
N THR A 123 -0.03 -15.76 9.82
CA THR A 123 -0.36 -17.02 9.16
C THR A 123 -1.85 -17.32 9.25
N GLU A 124 -2.49 -16.96 10.37
CA GLU A 124 -3.94 -17.00 10.52
C GLU A 124 -4.64 -15.98 9.60
N TRP A 125 -4.10 -14.76 9.54
CA TRP A 125 -4.62 -13.73 8.64
C TRP A 125 -4.48 -14.11 7.16
N ALA A 126 -3.35 -14.73 6.79
CA ALA A 126 -3.08 -15.18 5.42
C ALA A 126 -4.13 -16.19 4.96
N ASP A 127 -4.45 -17.15 5.82
CA ASP A 127 -5.36 -18.27 5.54
C ASP A 127 -6.84 -17.97 5.80
N CYS A 128 -7.16 -16.78 6.34
CA CYS A 128 -8.54 -16.36 6.58
C CYS A 128 -9.35 -16.28 5.28
N LYS A 129 -10.31 -17.21 5.12
CA LYS A 129 -11.19 -17.31 3.93
C LYS A 129 -12.11 -16.09 3.76
N HIS A 130 -12.57 -15.51 4.88
CA HIS A 130 -13.48 -14.37 4.89
C HIS A 130 -12.76 -13.02 4.78
N LYS A 131 -11.42 -13.01 4.71
CA LYS A 131 -10.61 -11.80 4.56
C LYS A 131 -11.10 -11.00 3.35
N THR A 132 -11.59 -9.81 3.61
CA THR A 132 -11.98 -8.85 2.58
C THR A 132 -11.28 -7.54 2.87
N VAL A 133 -10.40 -7.15 1.96
CA VAL A 133 -9.65 -5.89 2.02
C VAL A 133 -10.04 -5.06 0.81
N ASP A 134 -10.86 -4.04 1.07
CA ASP A 134 -11.17 -3.02 0.09
C ASP A 134 -10.28 -1.79 0.29
N TYR A 135 -10.53 -0.75 -0.50
CA TYR A 135 -9.72 0.46 -0.45
C TYR A 135 -9.73 1.15 0.92
N HIS A 136 -10.89 1.22 1.58
CA HIS A 136 -11.04 1.91 2.87
C HIS A 136 -10.51 1.04 4.01
N MET A 137 -10.79 -0.26 3.97
CA MET A 137 -10.26 -1.21 4.95
C MET A 137 -8.74 -1.26 4.91
N THR A 138 -8.14 -1.27 3.72
CA THR A 138 -6.68 -1.21 3.57
C THR A 138 -6.09 0.06 4.15
N GLN A 139 -6.72 1.21 3.92
CA GLN A 139 -6.27 2.47 4.53
C GLN A 139 -6.30 2.40 6.06
N PHE A 140 -7.41 1.91 6.63
CA PHE A 140 -7.55 1.78 8.07
C PHE A 140 -6.50 0.85 8.67
N LEU A 141 -6.33 -0.34 8.09
CA LEU A 141 -5.39 -1.36 8.59
C LEU A 141 -3.92 -0.95 8.44
N THR A 142 -3.62 0.06 7.63
CA THR A 142 -2.26 0.56 7.40
C THR A 142 -2.00 1.94 7.99
N ASP A 143 -3.00 2.55 8.66
CA ASP A 143 -2.95 3.93 9.14
C ASP A 143 -2.48 4.89 8.04
N HIS A 144 -3.10 4.76 6.87
CA HIS A 144 -2.65 5.42 5.66
C HIS A 144 -3.81 6.05 4.91
N GLY A 145 -3.55 7.10 4.12
CA GLY A 145 -4.46 7.58 3.10
C GLY A 145 -5.28 8.79 3.51
N CYS A 146 -6.61 8.69 3.50
CA CYS A 146 -7.48 9.85 3.66
C CYS A 146 -7.71 10.29 5.13
N PHE A 147 -7.06 9.64 6.10
CA PHE A 147 -7.15 10.04 7.50
C PHE A 147 -6.42 11.37 7.72
N ARG A 148 -7.05 12.28 8.46
CA ARG A 148 -6.49 13.62 8.71
C ARG A 148 -5.13 13.59 9.40
N TRP A 149 -4.91 12.68 10.34
CA TRP A 149 -3.60 12.51 10.96
C TRP A 149 -2.51 12.18 9.94
N TYR A 150 -2.80 11.26 9.01
CA TYR A 150 -1.86 10.91 7.93
C TYR A 150 -1.63 12.11 7.00
N LEU A 151 -2.69 12.80 6.56
CA LEU A 151 -2.57 13.98 5.70
C LEU A 151 -1.77 15.10 6.37
N PHE A 152 -1.96 15.32 7.68
CA PHE A 152 -1.22 16.29 8.48
C PHE A 152 0.27 15.93 8.57
N ARG A 153 0.58 14.65 8.83
CA ARG A 153 1.97 14.15 8.85
C ARG A 153 2.72 14.45 7.55
N PHE A 154 2.03 14.41 6.41
CA PHE A 154 2.59 14.73 5.09
C PHE A 154 2.35 16.19 4.65
N ARG A 155 1.87 17.05 5.57
CA ARG A 155 1.64 18.49 5.35
C ARG A 155 0.67 18.81 4.22
N HIS A 156 -0.32 17.96 4.01
CA HIS A 156 -1.42 18.20 3.06
C HIS A 156 -2.60 18.95 3.70
N VAL A 157 -2.65 18.99 5.04
CA VAL A 157 -3.64 19.74 5.82
C VAL A 157 -2.94 20.33 7.05
N ASP A 158 -3.49 21.42 7.59
CA ASP A 158 -2.88 22.17 8.69
C ASP A 158 -3.17 21.57 10.09
N THR A 159 -4.09 20.60 10.17
CA THR A 159 -4.53 20.02 11.45
C THR A 159 -4.71 18.51 11.37
N ALA A 160 -4.25 17.77 12.39
CA ALA A 160 -4.48 16.33 12.52
C ALA A 160 -5.88 15.96 13.06
N GLN A 161 -6.63 16.92 13.60
CA GLN A 161 -7.93 16.71 14.24
C GLN A 161 -8.95 16.11 13.27
N CYS A 162 -9.65 15.04 13.66
CA CYS A 162 -10.69 14.44 12.82
C CYS A 162 -11.82 15.44 12.48
N LEU A 163 -12.29 15.47 11.23
CA LEU A 163 -13.39 16.35 10.77
C LEU A 163 -14.72 16.11 11.50
N TYR A 164 -14.91 14.90 12.02
CA TYR A 164 -16.16 14.46 12.63
C TYR A 164 -16.08 14.32 14.15
N CYS A 165 -14.90 14.47 14.74
CA CYS A 165 -14.79 14.48 16.18
C CYS A 165 -15.04 15.89 16.69
N THR A 166 -16.03 16.02 17.56
CA THR A 166 -16.35 17.26 18.27
C THR A 166 -15.43 17.50 19.47
N ASP A 167 -14.72 16.47 19.92
CA ASP A 167 -13.79 16.54 21.04
C ASP A 167 -12.33 16.53 20.55
N ALA A 168 -11.50 17.32 21.22
CA ALA A 168 -10.07 17.50 20.91
C ALA A 168 -9.21 16.21 21.06
N ASP A 169 -9.80 15.12 21.55
CA ASP A 169 -9.11 13.88 21.92
C ASP A 169 -8.96 12.86 20.78
N CYS A 170 -9.57 13.10 19.61
CA CYS A 170 -9.42 12.23 18.44
C CYS A 170 -8.14 12.51 17.62
N THR A 171 -6.98 12.58 18.25
CA THR A 171 -5.71 12.58 17.53
C THR A 171 -5.14 11.17 17.47
N ALA A 172 -5.38 10.52 16.33
CA ALA A 172 -4.85 9.23 15.91
C ALA A 172 -5.29 8.02 16.75
N PRO A 173 -5.33 6.82 16.13
CA PRO A 173 -5.53 5.60 16.89
C PRO A 173 -4.20 5.26 17.59
N GLY A 174 -3.92 5.94 18.70
CA GLY A 174 -2.64 5.85 19.40
C GLY A 174 -2.69 6.40 20.82
N SER A 175 -3.60 7.32 21.11
CA SER A 175 -3.94 7.69 22.49
C SER A 175 -4.83 6.62 23.10
N SER A 176 -4.35 6.00 24.17
CA SER A 176 -5.13 5.09 24.97
C SER A 176 -6.22 5.84 25.72
N ARG A 177 -7.49 5.49 25.51
CA ARG A 177 -8.45 5.08 26.57
C ARG A 177 -9.85 4.82 25.98
N ARG A 178 -10.56 3.95 26.69
CA ARG A 178 -11.83 3.29 26.36
C ARG A 178 -12.95 4.28 26.02
N GLY A 179 -13.74 4.00 24.97
CA GLY A 179 -14.99 4.72 24.72
C GLY A 179 -15.77 4.30 23.47
N ARG A 180 -16.64 3.29 23.63
CA ARG A 180 -17.85 2.91 22.85
C ARG A 180 -18.00 3.34 21.37
N ASN A 181 -17.80 2.35 20.51
CA ASN A 181 -18.68 1.83 19.45
C ASN A 181 -19.84 2.73 18.96
N SER A 182 -19.66 3.37 17.80
CA SER A 182 -20.73 3.66 16.84
C SER A 182 -20.13 4.15 15.52
N TRP A 183 -19.93 3.25 14.56
CA TRP A 183 -19.54 3.64 13.19
C TRP A 183 -20.72 3.40 12.25
N ARG A 184 -21.47 4.46 11.95
CA ARG A 184 -22.48 4.48 10.91
C ARG A 184 -21.86 5.14 9.67
N TRP A 185 -21.67 4.37 8.60
CA TRP A 185 -21.17 4.87 7.33
C TRP A 185 -22.27 5.67 6.62
N VAL A 186 -22.03 6.96 6.37
CA VAL A 186 -22.90 7.79 5.52
C VAL A 186 -22.13 8.11 4.24
N THR A 187 -22.68 7.68 3.10
CA THR A 187 -22.10 7.78 1.75
C THR A 187 -22.30 9.15 1.10
N SER A 188 -22.41 10.24 1.87
CA SER A 188 -22.61 11.57 1.31
C SER A 188 -21.65 12.56 1.97
N GLN A 189 -20.69 13.05 1.18
CA GLN A 189 -19.94 14.25 1.55
C GLN A 189 -20.91 15.44 1.58
N PRO A 190 -20.90 16.32 2.59
CA PRO A 190 -21.57 17.59 2.48
C PRO A 190 -20.83 18.43 1.42
N GLU A 191 -21.60 19.04 0.53
CA GLU A 191 -21.10 19.97 -0.48
C GLU A 191 -20.28 21.09 0.19
N ARG A 192 -19.13 21.42 -0.40
CA ARG A 192 -18.25 22.49 0.09
C ARG A 192 -18.87 23.86 -0.23
N PRO A 193 -18.84 24.85 0.69
CA PRO A 193 -19.02 26.25 0.31
C PRO A 193 -17.79 26.71 -0.50
N GLY A 194 -18.06 27.42 -1.60
CA GLY A 194 -17.12 27.67 -2.69
C GLY A 194 -15.79 28.31 -2.33
N CYS A 195 -14.70 27.68 -2.78
CA CYS A 195 -13.45 28.38 -3.05
C CYS A 195 -13.50 28.87 -4.49
N ARG A 196 -13.74 30.18 -4.65
CA ARG A 196 -13.67 30.91 -5.92
C ARG A 196 -12.19 30.95 -6.36
N TYR A 197 -11.91 30.45 -7.56
CA TYR A 197 -10.60 30.59 -8.20
C TYR A 197 -10.54 32.01 -8.78
N ASP A 198 -9.81 32.92 -8.15
CA ASP A 198 -9.54 34.24 -8.74
C ASP A 198 -8.41 34.10 -9.77
N GLY A 199 -8.80 34.19 -11.04
CA GLY A 199 -7.89 34.30 -12.16
C GLY A 199 -7.29 35.71 -12.22
N GLY A 200 -6.07 35.86 -11.72
CA GLY A 200 -5.26 37.04 -11.93
C GLY A 200 -4.80 37.14 -13.38
N GLN A 201 -5.51 37.95 -14.17
CA GLN A 201 -5.02 38.48 -15.45
C GLN A 201 -3.88 39.46 -15.17
N ASN A 202 -2.71 39.29 -15.78
CA ASN A 202 -1.74 40.37 -15.93
C ASN A 202 -1.53 40.64 -17.42
N ARG A 203 -2.07 41.77 -17.87
CA ARG A 203 -2.05 42.26 -19.24
C ARG A 203 -0.96 43.34 -19.35
N LEU A 204 0.00 43.09 -20.25
CA LEU A 204 0.80 44.00 -21.07
C LEU A 204 0.95 45.48 -20.64
N GLY A 205 2.20 45.91 -20.46
CA GLY A 205 2.64 47.30 -20.67
C GLY A 205 3.77 47.32 -21.71
N ARG A 206 3.43 47.60 -22.98
CA ARG A 206 4.38 48.13 -23.97
C ARG A 206 4.34 49.63 -23.84
N ASP A 207 5.50 50.27 -23.70
CA ASP A 207 5.62 51.67 -24.10
C ASP A 207 6.85 51.87 -24.98
N SER A 208 6.64 52.69 -26.00
CA SER A 208 7.43 52.82 -27.21
C SER A 208 8.57 53.82 -27.02
N ARG A 209 9.71 53.61 -27.69
CA ARG A 209 10.40 54.73 -28.35
C ARG A 209 11.29 54.25 -29.50
N ASP A 210 11.01 54.92 -30.60
CA ASP A 210 11.54 54.89 -31.97
C ASP A 210 12.99 55.38 -32.04
N HIS A 211 13.82 54.81 -32.93
CA HIS A 211 14.74 55.56 -33.79
C HIS A 211 15.30 54.69 -34.93
N ARG A 212 14.97 55.10 -36.15
CA ARG A 212 15.53 54.68 -37.45
C ARG A 212 16.96 55.22 -37.64
N HIS A 213 17.80 54.46 -38.34
CA HIS A 213 18.71 54.89 -39.43
C HIS A 213 19.44 53.63 -39.95
N HIS A 214 19.09 53.14 -41.14
CA HIS A 214 19.79 53.32 -42.44
C HIS A 214 21.08 52.48 -42.60
N ASP A 215 20.97 51.50 -43.51
CA ASP A 215 21.87 51.14 -44.61
C ASP A 215 23.40 51.26 -44.45
N GLU A 216 24.11 50.16 -44.68
CA GLU A 216 25.02 49.90 -45.82
C GLU A 216 26.18 48.95 -45.45
N LEU A 217 26.33 47.92 -46.30
CA LEU A 217 27.48 47.03 -46.56
C LEU A 217 27.88 45.98 -45.52
#